data_AF-A0AAV7W7Z9-F1
#
_entry.id   AF-A0AAV7W7Z9-F1
#
_cell.length_a   1.000
_cell.length_b   1.000
_cell.length_c   1.000
_cell.angle_alpha   90.00
_cell.angle_beta   90.00
_cell.angle_gamma   90.00
#
_symmetry.space_group_name_H-M   'P 1'
#
loop_
_entity.id
_entity.type
_entity.pdbx_description
1 polymer ?
#
loop_
_entity_poly.entity_id
_entity_poly.type
_entity_poly.pdbx_seq_one_letter_code
_entity_poly.pdbx_strand_id
1 'polypeptide(L)'
;MASPTTGPPNPPSAMADGDQPATMERILQEITAVSRRIEGMDASISSLTLETKSIRADIAGFHSWVMGLEHRVETLETHMSTAQDRDQDLSYLRSKVTDLEDRSRRDNIRLLRIPENEEGTDIQTFLSSAIPKLTSLAFEPPLEFQRAHRVGPKCQDGALRPRPIIACLLRHSQTRQILQVARTHGPLRMDKIEVRITADYSKDTTERRKAFLSLRPRLRQLEVKYGLFDHARMWITKNWVSRDFYNPEDQRLFLDSLQTHTKQPVAPK
;
A
#
# COMPACT_ATOMS: atom_id res chain seq x y z
N MET A 1 -14.64 -141.25 -8.05
CA MET A 1 -14.70 -141.86 -6.71
C MET A 1 -14.16 -140.87 -5.69
N ALA A 2 -14.93 -140.68 -4.61
CA ALA A 2 -14.58 -140.09 -3.30
C ALA A 2 -14.05 -138.64 -3.21
N SER A 3 -14.96 -137.76 -2.80
CA SER A 3 -14.78 -136.47 -2.11
C SER A 3 -14.34 -136.67 -0.63
N PRO A 4 -14.35 -135.64 0.25
CA PRO A 4 -13.49 -134.44 0.37
C PRO A 4 -12.88 -134.39 1.80
N THR A 5 -12.36 -133.23 2.28
CA THR A 5 -12.76 -132.54 3.55
C THR A 5 -11.72 -131.49 4.04
N THR A 6 -12.21 -130.24 4.24
CA THR A 6 -11.78 -129.11 5.14
C THR A 6 -10.38 -128.48 5.02
N GLY A 7 -10.11 -127.17 5.11
CA GLY A 7 -10.82 -125.91 5.48
C GLY A 7 -9.73 -124.81 5.74
N PRO A 8 -10.02 -123.48 5.68
CA PRO A 8 -9.02 -122.39 5.48
C PRO A 8 -8.52 -121.71 6.79
N PRO A 9 -7.47 -120.84 6.77
CA PRO A 9 -7.66 -119.36 6.61
C PRO A 9 -6.51 -118.55 5.90
N ASN A 10 -6.82 -117.28 5.55
CA ASN A 10 -6.03 -116.17 4.93
C ASN A 10 -4.75 -115.73 5.70
N PRO A 11 -4.01 -114.66 5.28
CA PRO A 11 -3.22 -114.39 4.06
C PRO A 11 -1.74 -114.05 4.44
N PRO A 12 -0.88 -113.56 3.51
CA PRO A 12 -0.08 -112.40 3.92
C PRO A 12 0.06 -111.30 2.86
N SER A 13 0.22 -110.11 3.45
CA SER A 13 0.45 -108.79 2.90
C SER A 13 1.92 -108.58 2.51
N ALA A 14 2.15 -107.56 1.66
CA ALA A 14 3.41 -106.83 1.43
C ALA A 14 4.47 -107.56 0.56
N MET A 15 5.28 -106.91 -0.29
CA MET A 15 5.72 -105.52 -0.33
C MET A 15 5.93 -105.07 -1.77
N ALA A 16 5.52 -103.83 -2.05
CA ALA A 16 6.09 -103.00 -3.09
C ALA A 16 7.43 -102.48 -2.58
N ASP A 17 8.50 -102.62 -3.34
CA ASP A 17 9.70 -101.83 -3.08
C ASP A 17 10.57 -101.67 -4.33
N GLY A 18 11.15 -100.48 -4.49
CA GLY A 18 12.21 -100.26 -5.47
C GLY A 18 12.36 -98.89 -6.15
N ASP A 19 11.79 -97.79 -5.65
CA ASP A 19 12.22 -96.42 -6.05
C ASP A 19 12.20 -95.40 -4.88
N GLN A 20 12.10 -95.87 -3.63
CA GLN A 20 11.97 -95.03 -2.43
C GLN A 20 13.21 -94.17 -2.02
N PRO A 21 14.49 -94.51 -2.34
CA PRO A 21 15.60 -93.63 -1.97
C PRO A 21 15.63 -92.32 -2.78
N ALA A 22 15.22 -92.35 -4.05
CA ALA A 22 15.21 -91.17 -4.92
C ALA A 22 14.11 -90.16 -4.54
N THR A 23 12.97 -90.62 -4.03
CA THR A 23 11.84 -89.76 -3.62
C THR A 23 12.11 -89.00 -2.33
N MET A 24 12.74 -89.64 -1.33
CA MET A 24 13.12 -88.99 -0.07
C MET A 24 14.22 -87.94 -0.29
N GLU A 25 15.21 -88.26 -1.13
CA GLU A 25 16.30 -87.34 -1.47
C GLU A 25 15.77 -86.09 -2.18
N ARG A 26 14.79 -86.24 -3.08
CA ARG A 26 14.11 -85.12 -3.75
C ARG A 26 13.32 -84.23 -2.77
N ILE A 27 12.63 -84.82 -1.79
CA ILE A 27 11.93 -84.07 -0.74
C ILE A 27 12.92 -83.28 0.12
N LEU A 28 14.05 -83.87 0.50
CA LEU A 28 15.10 -83.17 1.26
C LEU A 28 15.73 -82.02 0.46
N GLN A 29 15.91 -82.20 -0.86
CA GLN A 29 16.36 -81.12 -1.75
C GLN A 29 15.33 -79.98 -1.85
N GLU A 30 14.03 -80.30 -1.90
CA GLU A 30 12.97 -79.27 -1.88
C GLU A 30 12.89 -78.54 -0.53
N ILE A 31 12.99 -79.26 0.59
CA ILE A 31 13.01 -78.65 1.93
C ILE A 31 14.20 -77.71 2.08
N THR A 32 15.41 -78.14 1.67
CA THR A 32 16.60 -77.28 1.72
C THR A 32 16.49 -76.07 0.79
N ALA A 33 15.87 -76.22 -0.39
CA ALA A 33 15.58 -75.10 -1.27
C ALA A 33 14.56 -74.11 -0.66
N VAL A 34 13.52 -74.61 0.03
CA VAL A 34 12.56 -73.80 0.78
C VAL A 34 13.23 -73.08 1.94
N SER A 35 14.09 -73.75 2.72
CA SER A 35 14.86 -73.11 3.81
C SER A 35 15.72 -71.95 3.31
N ARG A 36 16.45 -72.12 2.20
CA ARG A 36 17.23 -71.03 1.58
C ARG A 36 16.35 -69.86 1.13
N ARG A 37 15.15 -70.15 0.61
CA ARG A 37 14.18 -69.09 0.23
C ARG A 37 13.67 -68.34 1.46
N ILE A 38 13.40 -69.04 2.56
CA ILE A 38 12.99 -68.44 3.84
C ILE A 38 14.10 -67.55 4.38
N GLU A 39 15.35 -68.01 4.39
CA GLU A 39 16.51 -67.19 4.81
C GLU A 39 16.65 -65.92 3.94
N GLY A 40 16.47 -66.03 2.62
CA GLY A 40 16.46 -64.88 1.72
C GLY A 40 15.30 -63.92 1.95
N MET A 41 14.13 -64.44 2.31
CA MET A 41 12.97 -63.64 2.71
C MET A 41 13.23 -62.92 4.04
N ASP A 42 13.81 -63.57 5.05
CA ASP A 42 14.14 -62.97 6.33
C ASP A 42 15.16 -61.83 6.19
N ALA A 43 16.17 -62.01 5.33
CA ALA A 43 17.11 -60.95 4.99
C ALA A 43 16.40 -59.75 4.32
N SER A 44 15.49 -60.02 3.38
CA SER A 44 14.71 -58.98 2.69
C SER A 44 13.77 -58.23 3.65
N ILE A 45 13.06 -58.96 4.52
CA ILE A 45 12.18 -58.39 5.56
C ILE A 45 12.99 -57.53 6.53
N SER A 46 14.19 -57.97 6.91
CA SER A 46 15.09 -57.20 7.77
C SER A 46 15.51 -55.89 7.11
N SER A 47 15.85 -55.91 5.82
CA SER A 47 16.17 -54.69 5.05
C SER A 47 14.99 -53.72 5.00
N LEU A 48 13.80 -54.22 4.62
CA LEU A 48 12.58 -53.41 4.59
C LEU A 48 12.22 -52.84 5.97
N THR A 49 12.49 -53.58 7.04
CA THR A 49 12.28 -53.10 8.41
C THR A 49 13.20 -51.92 8.76
N LEU A 50 14.44 -51.92 8.24
CA LEU A 50 15.36 -50.79 8.43
C LEU A 50 14.94 -49.58 7.60
N GLU A 51 14.59 -49.78 6.32
CA GLU A 51 14.11 -48.70 5.44
C GLU A 51 12.84 -48.05 6.00
N THR A 52 11.87 -48.84 6.47
CA THR A 52 10.64 -48.33 7.08
C THR A 52 10.90 -47.56 8.39
N LYS A 53 11.90 -47.96 9.18
CA LYS A 53 12.36 -47.18 10.35
C LYS A 53 12.98 -45.84 9.93
N SER A 54 13.79 -45.83 8.88
CA SER A 54 14.40 -44.60 8.33
C SER A 54 13.33 -43.64 7.83
N ILE A 55 12.40 -44.11 7.00
CA ILE A 55 11.28 -43.31 6.48
C ILE A 55 10.44 -42.72 7.63
N ARG A 56 10.20 -43.50 8.69
CA ARG A 56 9.49 -43.01 9.87
C ARG A 56 10.22 -41.86 10.56
N ALA A 57 11.55 -41.93 10.66
CA ALA A 57 12.36 -40.87 11.23
C ALA A 57 12.29 -39.60 10.35
N ASP A 58 12.38 -39.75 9.03
CA ASP A 58 12.27 -38.62 8.09
C ASP A 58 10.88 -37.97 8.15
N ILE A 59 9.81 -38.77 8.21
CA ILE A 59 8.43 -38.27 8.37
C ILE A 59 8.28 -37.49 9.68
N ALA A 60 8.86 -37.97 10.78
CA ALA A 60 8.85 -37.24 12.05
C ALA A 60 9.60 -35.90 11.95
N GLY A 61 10.74 -35.87 11.25
CA GLY A 61 11.49 -34.66 10.95
C GLY A 61 10.70 -33.66 10.12
N PHE A 62 10.06 -34.13 9.04
CA PHE A 62 9.21 -33.30 8.20
C PHE A 62 8.00 -32.75 8.96
N HIS A 63 7.38 -33.57 9.81
CA HIS A 63 6.27 -33.11 10.64
C HIS A 63 6.70 -31.97 11.57
N SER A 64 7.84 -32.10 12.25
CA SER A 64 8.37 -31.03 13.09
C SER A 64 8.69 -29.76 12.30
N TRP A 65 9.23 -29.89 11.08
CA TRP A 65 9.50 -28.76 10.22
C TRP A 65 8.23 -28.05 9.74
N VAL A 66 7.20 -28.81 9.35
CA VAL A 66 5.88 -28.27 8.95
C VAL A 66 5.24 -27.51 10.11
N MET A 67 5.22 -28.08 11.32
CA MET A 67 4.73 -27.38 12.52
C MET A 67 5.49 -26.06 12.77
N GLY A 68 6.81 -26.06 12.57
CA GLY A 68 7.63 -24.85 12.68
C GLY A 68 7.31 -23.81 11.61
N LEU A 69 6.99 -24.23 10.38
CA LEU A 69 6.54 -23.32 9.32
C LEU A 69 5.15 -22.76 9.59
N GLU A 70 4.20 -23.58 10.01
CA GLU A 70 2.84 -23.15 10.37
C GLU A 70 2.87 -22.08 11.46
N HIS A 71 3.65 -22.28 12.52
CA HIS A 71 3.81 -21.29 13.58
C HIS A 71 4.43 -19.97 13.09
N ARG A 72 5.40 -20.06 12.18
CA ARG A 72 6.02 -18.87 11.56
C ARG A 72 5.03 -18.12 10.66
N VAL A 73 4.18 -18.84 9.92
CA VAL A 73 3.13 -18.24 9.08
C VAL A 73 2.11 -17.51 9.97
N GLU A 74 1.60 -18.16 11.01
CA GLU A 74 0.68 -17.53 11.97
C GLU A 74 1.29 -16.27 12.59
N THR A 75 2.55 -16.34 13.00
CA THR A 75 3.28 -15.18 13.53
C THR A 75 3.39 -14.05 12.49
N LEU A 76 3.70 -14.37 11.23
CA LEU A 76 3.77 -13.37 10.16
C LEU A 76 2.41 -12.74 9.86
N GLU A 77 1.33 -13.52 9.86
CA GLU A 77 -0.03 -13.02 9.65
C GLU A 77 -0.44 -12.04 10.76
N THR A 78 -0.15 -12.35 12.02
CA THR A 78 -0.40 -11.41 13.13
C THR A 78 0.44 -10.13 12.99
N HIS A 79 1.72 -10.24 12.64
CA HIS A 79 2.55 -9.07 12.38
C HIS A 79 2.02 -8.21 11.23
N MET A 80 1.58 -8.84 10.12
CA MET A 80 0.98 -8.13 8.99
C MET A 80 -0.30 -7.39 9.38
N SER A 81 -1.20 -8.03 10.14
CA SER A 81 -2.41 -7.36 10.64
C SER A 81 -2.05 -6.15 11.49
N THR A 82 -1.13 -6.30 12.45
CA THR A 82 -0.72 -5.17 13.29
C THR A 82 0.01 -4.07 12.52
N ALA A 83 0.72 -4.40 11.43
CA ALA A 83 1.35 -3.41 10.57
C ALA A 83 0.31 -2.62 9.78
N GLN A 84 -0.73 -3.28 9.27
CA GLN A 84 -1.85 -2.63 8.60
C GLN A 84 -2.61 -1.67 9.53
N ASP A 85 -2.85 -2.07 10.78
CA ASP A 85 -3.48 -1.20 11.78
C ASP A 85 -2.62 0.05 12.05
N ARG A 86 -1.31 -0.12 12.18
CA ARG A 86 -0.37 1.01 12.36
C ARG A 86 -0.35 1.93 11.14
N ASP A 87 -0.40 1.42 9.92
CA ASP A 87 -0.46 2.24 8.71
C ASP A 87 -1.74 3.08 8.65
N GLN A 88 -2.87 2.51 9.08
CA GLN A 88 -4.13 3.25 9.20
C GLN A 88 -4.02 4.37 10.24
N ASP A 89 -3.47 4.08 11.42
CA ASP A 89 -3.24 5.06 12.47
C ASP A 89 -2.31 6.18 12.02
N LEU A 90 -1.20 5.85 11.34
CA LEU A 90 -0.25 6.83 10.81
C LEU A 90 -0.91 7.73 9.77
N SER A 91 -1.74 7.18 8.89
CA SER A 91 -2.51 7.95 7.91
C SER A 91 -3.49 8.92 8.57
N TYR A 92 -4.21 8.45 9.60
CA TYR A 92 -5.12 9.27 10.39
C TYR A 92 -4.38 10.39 11.14
N LEU A 93 -3.27 10.07 11.82
CA LEU A 93 -2.44 11.04 12.52
C LEU A 93 -1.87 12.09 11.57
N ARG A 94 -1.35 11.68 10.41
CA ARG A 94 -0.84 12.61 9.39
C ARG A 94 -1.92 13.56 8.91
N SER A 95 -3.12 13.06 8.68
CA SER A 95 -4.28 13.87 8.28
C SER A 95 -4.66 14.86 9.38
N LYS A 96 -4.67 14.42 10.64
CA LYS A 96 -4.97 15.27 11.81
C LYS A 96 -3.92 16.36 12.01
N VAL A 97 -2.63 16.03 11.90
CA VAL A 97 -1.53 17.01 11.99
C VAL A 97 -1.65 18.05 10.89
N THR A 98 -1.90 17.62 9.65
CA THR A 98 -2.09 18.53 8.51
C THR A 98 -3.25 19.50 8.74
N ASP A 99 -4.38 19.01 9.24
CA ASP A 99 -5.57 19.82 9.52
C ASP A 99 -5.34 20.79 10.70
N LEU A 100 -4.61 20.38 11.73
CA LEU A 100 -4.21 21.26 12.84
C LEU A 100 -3.24 22.35 12.38
N GLU A 101 -2.23 22.01 11.59
CA GLU A 101 -1.30 22.98 11.01
C GLU A 101 -2.05 23.99 10.13
N ASP A 102 -2.92 23.51 9.24
CA ASP A 102 -3.69 24.39 8.37
C ASP A 102 -4.58 25.31 9.20
N ARG A 103 -5.29 24.80 10.22
CA ARG A 103 -6.10 25.63 11.15
C ARG A 103 -5.27 26.73 11.80
N SER A 104 -4.07 26.39 12.29
CA SER A 104 -3.18 27.37 12.92
C SER A 104 -2.68 28.44 11.95
N ARG A 105 -2.62 28.14 10.64
CA ARG A 105 -2.16 29.06 9.60
C ARG A 105 -3.28 29.76 8.83
N ARG A 106 -4.56 29.53 9.15
CA ARG A 106 -5.70 30.11 8.39
C ARG A 106 -5.71 31.63 8.35
N ASP A 107 -5.15 32.27 9.38
CA ASP A 107 -5.08 33.73 9.48
C ASP A 107 -3.76 34.31 8.97
N ASN A 108 -2.86 33.45 8.49
CA ASN A 108 -1.60 33.83 7.89
C ASN A 108 -1.80 34.17 6.40
N ILE A 109 -1.24 35.31 5.99
CA ILE A 109 -0.96 35.64 4.60
C ILE A 109 0.54 35.57 4.33
N ARG A 110 0.89 35.16 3.12
CA ARG A 110 2.26 35.10 2.63
C ARG A 110 2.44 36.09 1.50
N LEU A 111 3.33 37.06 1.70
CA LEU A 111 3.69 38.06 0.71
C LEU A 111 5.01 37.67 0.05
N LEU A 112 5.03 37.71 -1.27
CA LEU A 112 6.16 37.35 -2.12
C LEU A 112 6.61 38.55 -2.93
N ARG A 113 7.91 38.61 -3.23
CA ARG A 113 8.56 39.62 -4.10
C ARG A 113 8.59 41.04 -3.53
N ILE A 114 8.45 41.20 -2.23
CA ILE A 114 8.74 42.48 -1.55
C ILE A 114 10.26 42.59 -1.41
N PRO A 115 10.93 43.64 -1.93
CA PRO A 115 12.39 43.79 -1.81
C PRO A 115 12.83 43.82 -0.35
N GLU A 116 14.05 43.39 -0.08
CA GLU A 116 14.57 43.40 1.30
C GLU A 116 14.81 44.84 1.78
N ASN A 117 14.54 45.09 3.06
CA ASN A 117 14.70 46.37 3.76
C ASN A 117 13.70 47.48 3.39
N GLU A 118 12.78 47.25 2.45
CA GLU A 118 11.66 48.17 2.14
C GLU A 118 10.66 48.27 3.30
N GLU A 119 10.58 47.23 4.12
CA GLU A 119 9.74 47.20 5.33
C GLU A 119 10.20 48.17 6.42
N GLY A 120 11.45 48.66 6.37
CA GLY A 120 12.06 49.39 7.47
C GLY A 120 12.19 48.55 8.73
N THR A 121 12.09 49.20 9.89
CA THR A 121 12.27 48.56 11.21
C THR A 121 11.05 47.76 11.66
N ASP A 122 9.84 48.19 11.28
CA ASP A 122 8.59 47.54 11.68
C ASP A 122 7.76 47.07 10.48
N ILE A 123 7.78 45.75 10.27
CA ILE A 123 7.03 45.07 9.21
C ILE A 123 5.53 45.25 9.39
N GLN A 124 5.01 45.30 10.62
CA GLN A 124 3.57 45.40 10.85
C GLN A 124 3.04 46.74 10.37
N THR A 125 3.66 47.85 10.79
CA THR A 125 3.29 49.20 10.33
C THR A 125 3.41 49.33 8.81
N PHE A 126 4.48 48.79 8.21
CA PHE A 126 4.63 48.74 6.76
C PHE A 126 3.44 48.03 6.10
N LEU A 127 3.10 46.81 6.54
CA LEU A 127 2.00 46.03 5.97
C LEU A 127 0.62 46.68 6.18
N SER A 128 0.38 47.32 7.32
CA SER A 128 -0.86 48.06 7.59
C SER A 128 -1.08 49.20 6.59
N SER A 129 -0.01 49.82 6.09
CA SER A 129 -0.08 50.86 5.07
C SER A 129 -0.07 50.33 3.63
N ALA A 130 0.64 49.23 3.37
CA ALA A 130 0.88 48.70 2.03
C ALA A 130 -0.29 47.84 1.53
N ILE A 131 -0.86 46.97 2.37
CA ILE A 131 -1.94 46.05 1.95
C ILE A 131 -3.20 46.78 1.47
N PRO A 132 -3.70 47.83 2.14
CA PRO A 132 -4.85 48.59 1.64
C PRO A 132 -4.60 49.19 0.26
N LYS A 133 -3.39 49.75 0.03
CA LYS A 133 -2.98 50.30 -1.28
C LYS A 133 -2.90 49.21 -2.36
N LEU A 134 -2.31 48.06 -2.03
CA LEU A 134 -2.18 46.93 -2.95
C LEU A 134 -3.52 46.33 -3.35
N THR A 135 -4.44 46.21 -2.38
CA THR A 135 -5.73 45.56 -2.58
C THR A 135 -6.85 46.53 -2.99
N SER A 136 -6.59 47.85 -2.91
CA SER A 136 -7.62 48.89 -3.06
C SER A 136 -8.83 48.68 -2.13
N LEU A 137 -8.58 48.08 -0.96
CA LEU A 137 -9.59 47.85 0.06
C LEU A 137 -9.46 48.87 1.19
N ALA A 138 -10.60 49.35 1.67
CA ALA A 138 -10.69 50.07 2.94
C ALA A 138 -10.98 49.05 4.06
N PHE A 139 -10.24 49.14 5.16
CA PHE A 139 -10.42 48.26 6.31
C PHE A 139 -10.87 49.07 7.51
N GLU A 140 -12.07 48.75 8.02
CA GLU A 140 -12.60 49.25 9.28
C GLU A 140 -13.02 48.06 10.14
N PRO A 141 -12.41 47.85 11.33
CA PRO A 141 -11.22 48.54 11.86
C PRO A 141 -9.94 48.32 11.04
N PRO A 142 -8.86 49.09 11.27
CA PRO A 142 -7.57 48.92 10.60
C PRO A 142 -7.01 47.50 10.68
N LEU A 143 -6.06 47.18 9.80
CA LEU A 143 -5.37 45.90 9.86
C LEU A 143 -4.52 45.80 11.12
N GLU A 144 -4.77 44.74 11.89
CA GLU A 144 -4.02 44.38 13.09
C GLU A 144 -3.33 43.04 12.86
N PHE A 145 -2.06 42.96 13.26
CA PHE A 145 -1.25 41.77 13.10
C PHE A 145 -0.85 41.21 14.46
N GLN A 146 -1.01 39.90 14.64
CA GLN A 146 -0.43 39.21 15.79
C GLN A 146 1.09 39.08 15.65
N ARG A 147 1.55 38.82 14.43
CA ARG A 147 2.98 38.62 14.10
C ARG A 147 3.22 38.90 12.62
N ALA A 148 4.36 39.46 12.28
CA ALA A 148 4.82 39.57 10.90
C ALA A 148 6.34 39.45 10.84
N HIS A 149 6.87 38.60 9.96
CA HIS A 149 8.31 38.36 9.85
C HIS A 149 8.70 37.80 8.48
N ARG A 150 9.98 37.97 8.12
CA ARG A 150 10.60 37.33 6.95
C ARG A 150 10.96 35.88 7.29
N VAL A 151 10.75 34.96 6.34
CA VAL A 151 11.04 33.54 6.52
C VAL A 151 12.18 33.10 5.60
N GLY A 152 13.13 32.35 6.17
CA GLY A 152 14.28 31.77 5.46
C GLY A 152 15.59 32.53 5.64
N PRO A 153 16.71 31.95 5.16
CA PRO A 153 18.03 32.56 5.27
C PRO A 153 18.10 33.83 4.43
N LYS A 154 18.69 34.90 4.99
CA LYS A 154 18.93 36.14 4.25
C LYS A 154 19.83 35.81 3.06
N CYS A 155 19.37 36.13 1.86
CA CYS A 155 20.18 35.98 0.66
C CYS A 155 21.15 37.17 0.57
N GLN A 156 22.24 37.05 -0.17
CA GLN A 156 23.15 38.18 -0.39
C GLN A 156 22.38 39.34 -1.05
N ASP A 157 22.77 40.58 -0.73
CA ASP A 157 22.10 41.78 -1.24
C ASP A 157 22.03 41.74 -2.78
N GLY A 158 20.83 41.96 -3.33
CA GLY A 158 20.57 41.87 -4.78
C GLY A 158 20.14 40.50 -5.30
N ALA A 159 19.89 39.51 -4.43
CA ALA A 159 19.38 38.22 -4.86
C ALA A 159 18.07 38.33 -5.66
N LEU A 160 17.97 37.54 -6.73
CA LEU A 160 16.82 37.48 -7.66
C LEU A 160 15.48 37.12 -6.98
N ARG A 161 15.49 36.67 -5.72
CA ARG A 161 14.30 36.23 -4.97
C ARG A 161 14.36 36.72 -3.52
N PRO A 162 13.73 37.87 -3.20
CA PRO A 162 13.57 38.33 -1.82
C PRO A 162 12.84 37.31 -0.95
N ARG A 163 13.18 37.28 0.35
CA ARG A 163 12.54 36.35 1.30
C ARG A 163 11.03 36.60 1.42
N PRO A 164 10.19 35.57 1.51
CA PRO A 164 8.76 35.75 1.77
C PRO A 164 8.53 36.37 3.15
N ILE A 165 7.52 37.23 3.26
CA ILE A 165 6.98 37.70 4.54
C ILE A 165 5.77 36.84 4.88
N ILE A 166 5.70 36.34 6.11
CA ILE A 166 4.49 35.73 6.68
C ILE A 166 3.93 36.69 7.72
N ALA A 167 2.65 37.05 7.56
CA ALA A 167 1.93 37.92 8.47
C ALA A 167 0.64 37.25 8.93
N CYS A 168 0.43 37.17 10.24
CA CYS A 168 -0.77 36.64 10.87
C CYS A 168 -1.68 37.80 11.26
N LEU A 169 -2.85 37.89 10.65
CA LEU A 169 -3.84 38.91 10.99
C LEU A 169 -4.62 38.50 12.23
N LEU A 170 -5.11 39.49 12.98
CA LEU A 170 -5.96 39.22 14.13
C LEU A 170 -7.38 38.78 13.72
N ARG A 171 -7.86 39.23 12.55
CA ARG A 171 -9.23 39.04 12.08
C ARG A 171 -9.29 38.17 10.82
N HIS A 172 -9.84 36.97 10.95
CA HIS A 172 -10.00 36.02 9.84
C HIS A 172 -10.77 36.59 8.63
N SER A 173 -11.77 37.45 8.88
CA SER A 173 -12.56 38.09 7.83
C SER A 173 -11.70 38.95 6.90
N GLN A 174 -10.77 39.72 7.46
CA GLN A 174 -9.84 40.57 6.71
C GLN A 174 -8.86 39.72 5.89
N THR A 175 -8.33 38.64 6.47
CA THR A 175 -7.49 37.65 5.75
C THR A 175 -8.22 37.12 4.52
N ARG A 176 -9.49 36.71 4.66
CA ARG A 176 -10.29 36.21 3.55
C ARG A 176 -10.52 37.26 2.46
N GLN A 177 -10.80 38.51 2.82
CA GLN A 177 -10.98 39.60 1.87
C GLN A 177 -9.71 39.87 1.06
N ILE A 178 -8.56 39.96 1.74
CA ILE A 178 -7.25 40.16 1.10
C ILE A 178 -6.94 39.02 0.13
N LEU A 179 -7.11 37.77 0.57
CA LEU A 179 -6.85 36.60 -0.26
C LEU A 179 -7.81 36.48 -1.44
N GLN A 180 -9.07 36.90 -1.28
CA GLN A 180 -10.03 36.93 -2.37
C GLN A 180 -9.59 37.93 -3.43
N VAL A 181 -9.25 39.16 -3.04
CA VAL A 181 -8.76 40.18 -3.95
C VAL A 181 -7.49 39.73 -4.67
N ALA A 182 -6.54 39.12 -3.96
CA ALA A 182 -5.31 38.60 -4.54
C ALA A 182 -5.53 37.48 -5.58
N ARG A 183 -6.68 36.77 -5.53
CA ARG A 183 -7.06 35.73 -6.50
C ARG A 183 -7.80 36.28 -7.70
N THR A 184 -8.66 37.29 -7.49
CA THR A 184 -9.57 37.81 -8.53
C THR A 184 -9.00 38.98 -9.28
N HIS A 185 -8.26 39.86 -8.60
CA HIS A 185 -7.58 40.98 -9.24
C HIS A 185 -6.29 40.49 -9.90
N GLY A 186 -5.87 41.23 -10.93
CA GLY A 186 -4.62 41.01 -11.62
C GLY A 186 -3.39 41.16 -10.72
N PRO A 187 -2.17 41.18 -11.28
CA PRO A 187 -0.95 41.30 -10.49
C PRO A 187 -1.00 42.55 -9.58
N LEU A 188 -0.89 42.34 -8.27
CA LEU A 188 -0.83 43.44 -7.31
C LEU A 188 0.52 44.14 -7.48
N ARG A 189 0.52 45.47 -7.57
CA ARG A 189 1.74 46.24 -7.83
C ARG A 189 2.02 47.21 -6.71
N MET A 190 3.22 47.13 -6.17
CA MET A 190 3.82 48.15 -5.31
C MET A 190 4.84 48.90 -6.15
N ASP A 191 4.56 50.17 -6.46
CA ASP A 191 5.35 50.96 -7.39
C ASP A 191 5.55 50.24 -8.75
N LYS A 192 6.76 49.76 -9.03
CA LYS A 192 7.13 49.02 -10.26
C LYS A 192 7.24 47.51 -10.05
N ILE A 193 6.93 47.02 -8.84
CA ILE A 193 7.20 45.65 -8.42
C ILE A 193 5.89 44.87 -8.29
N GLU A 194 5.82 43.74 -8.97
CA GLU A 194 4.71 42.80 -8.83
C GLU A 194 4.84 42.03 -7.52
N VAL A 195 3.90 42.28 -6.61
CA VAL A 195 3.76 41.59 -5.33
C VAL A 195 2.71 40.50 -5.49
N ARG A 196 2.99 39.32 -4.92
CA ARG A 196 2.02 38.23 -4.87
C ARG A 196 1.65 37.94 -3.42
N ILE A 197 0.35 37.96 -3.13
CA ILE A 197 -0.20 37.56 -1.84
C ILE A 197 -0.87 36.19 -2.00
N THR A 198 -0.50 35.23 -1.15
CA THR A 198 -1.10 33.90 -1.10
C THR A 198 -1.43 33.50 0.33
N ALA A 199 -2.29 32.51 0.51
CA ALA A 199 -2.47 31.89 1.81
C ALA A 199 -1.21 31.09 2.21
N ASP A 200 -1.00 30.94 3.51
CA ASP A 200 0.04 30.08 4.07
C ASP A 200 -0.56 28.72 4.43
N TYR A 201 -0.20 27.69 3.68
CA TYR A 201 -0.68 26.33 3.88
C TYR A 201 0.41 25.46 4.50
N SER A 202 0.04 24.36 5.14
CA SER A 202 0.97 23.29 5.48
C SER A 202 1.68 22.74 4.23
N LYS A 203 2.79 22.03 4.45
CA LYS A 203 3.56 21.42 3.36
C LYS A 203 2.70 20.42 2.56
N ASP A 204 1.99 19.55 3.28
CA ASP A 204 1.15 18.51 2.67
C ASP A 204 0.01 19.12 1.83
N THR A 205 -0.69 20.13 2.37
CA THR A 205 -1.71 20.88 1.63
C THR A 205 -1.12 21.59 0.41
N THR A 206 0.08 22.18 0.52
CA THR A 206 0.76 22.82 -0.63
C THR A 206 1.09 21.80 -1.73
N GLU A 207 1.59 20.63 -1.38
CA GLU A 207 1.91 19.55 -2.31
C GLU A 207 0.64 19.01 -2.98
N ARG A 208 -0.43 18.77 -2.20
CA ARG A 208 -1.74 18.36 -2.73
C ARG A 208 -2.30 19.39 -3.71
N ARG A 209 -2.27 20.69 -3.35
CA ARG A 209 -2.67 21.78 -4.26
C ARG A 209 -1.84 21.74 -5.52
N LYS A 210 -0.51 21.58 -5.44
CA LYS A 210 0.37 21.50 -6.62
C LYS A 210 -0.02 20.33 -7.53
N ALA A 211 -0.34 19.17 -6.96
CA ALA A 211 -0.79 17.99 -7.69
C ALA A 211 -2.16 18.20 -8.39
N PHE A 212 -3.12 18.84 -7.73
CA PHE A 212 -4.37 19.26 -8.40
C PHE A 212 -4.11 20.26 -9.54
N LEU A 213 -3.22 21.22 -9.29
CA LEU A 213 -2.89 22.28 -10.25
C LEU A 213 -2.15 21.76 -11.48
N SER A 214 -1.37 20.67 -11.36
CA SER A 214 -0.69 20.05 -12.50
C SER A 214 -1.66 19.45 -13.52
N LEU A 215 -2.88 19.10 -13.09
CA LEU A 215 -3.94 18.56 -13.95
C LEU A 215 -4.78 19.64 -14.65
N ARG A 216 -4.53 20.92 -14.38
CA ARG A 216 -5.24 22.05 -15.04
C ARG A 216 -5.21 22.03 -16.57
N PRO A 217 -4.09 21.74 -17.26
CA PRO A 217 -4.07 21.70 -18.73
C PRO A 217 -5.08 20.69 -19.28
N ARG A 218 -5.19 19.53 -18.62
CA ARG A 218 -6.13 18.46 -19.01
C ARG A 218 -7.59 18.85 -18.75
N LEU A 219 -7.86 19.52 -17.64
CA LEU A 219 -9.20 20.07 -17.35
C LEU A 219 -9.64 21.09 -18.40
N ARG A 220 -8.71 21.95 -18.85
CA ARG A 220 -8.98 22.93 -19.93
C ARG A 220 -9.26 22.24 -21.26
N GLN A 221 -8.51 21.20 -21.62
CA GLN A 221 -8.75 20.42 -22.84
C GLN A 221 -10.10 19.71 -22.85
N LEU A 222 -10.62 19.34 -21.67
CA LEU A 222 -11.93 18.70 -21.51
C LEU A 222 -13.07 19.71 -21.35
N GLU A 223 -12.79 21.02 -21.42
CA GLU A 223 -13.75 22.11 -21.28
C GLU A 223 -14.64 22.03 -20.02
N VAL A 224 -14.10 21.46 -18.94
CA VAL A 224 -14.82 21.34 -17.66
C VAL A 224 -14.59 22.55 -16.77
N LYS A 225 -15.62 22.97 -16.04
CA LYS A 225 -15.48 23.99 -15.00
C LYS A 225 -14.82 23.36 -13.78
N TYR A 226 -13.89 24.07 -13.16
CA TYR A 226 -13.20 23.58 -11.96
C TYR A 226 -12.81 24.72 -11.03
N GLY A 227 -12.60 24.37 -9.76
CA GLY A 227 -12.07 25.29 -8.77
C GLY A 227 -11.47 24.56 -7.57
N LEU A 228 -10.56 25.23 -6.86
CA LEU A 228 -9.82 24.64 -5.74
C LEU A 228 -10.14 25.42 -4.47
N PHE A 229 -10.73 24.76 -3.48
CA PHE A 229 -10.98 25.29 -2.15
C PHE A 229 -9.67 25.46 -1.37
N ASP A 230 -9.72 26.20 -0.26
CA ASP A 230 -8.53 26.54 0.53
C ASP A 230 -7.80 25.32 1.12
N HIS A 231 -8.51 24.32 1.62
CA HIS A 231 -7.93 23.06 2.15
C HIS A 231 -7.65 21.99 1.08
N ALA A 232 -7.28 22.41 -0.14
CA ALA A 232 -6.93 21.53 -1.25
C ALA A 232 -8.03 20.54 -1.69
N ARG A 233 -9.31 20.88 -1.51
CA ARG A 233 -10.42 20.15 -2.13
C ARG A 233 -10.69 20.75 -3.50
N MET A 234 -10.68 19.95 -4.56
CA MET A 234 -10.98 20.43 -5.90
C MET A 234 -12.38 20.00 -6.33
N TRP A 235 -13.17 20.91 -6.88
CA TRP A 235 -14.45 20.58 -7.49
C TRP A 235 -14.32 20.65 -9.01
N ILE A 236 -15.01 19.75 -9.70
CA ILE A 236 -15.12 19.72 -11.15
C ILE A 236 -16.60 19.60 -11.50
N THR A 237 -17.07 20.45 -12.40
CA THR A 237 -18.43 20.40 -12.93
C THR A 237 -18.39 20.06 -14.41
N LYS A 238 -19.06 18.96 -14.78
CA LYS A 238 -19.31 18.55 -16.16
C LYS A 238 -20.80 18.24 -16.32
N ASN A 239 -21.43 18.78 -17.36
CA ASN A 239 -22.85 18.55 -17.66
C ASN A 239 -23.77 18.78 -16.44
N TRP A 240 -23.58 19.88 -15.71
CA TRP A 240 -24.35 20.24 -14.50
C TRP A 240 -24.16 19.33 -13.29
N VAL A 241 -23.32 18.30 -13.39
CA VAL A 241 -22.94 17.45 -12.27
C VAL A 241 -21.59 17.92 -11.72
N SER A 242 -21.60 18.37 -10.47
CA SER A 242 -20.40 18.74 -9.72
C SER A 242 -19.92 17.56 -8.87
N ARG A 243 -18.62 17.28 -8.92
CA ARG A 243 -17.97 16.28 -8.06
C ARG A 243 -16.78 16.91 -7.35
N ASP A 244 -16.68 16.63 -6.06
CA ASP A 244 -15.57 17.04 -5.20
C ASP A 244 -14.51 15.93 -5.14
N PHE A 245 -13.25 16.35 -5.11
CA PHE A 245 -12.08 15.49 -5.03
C PHE A 245 -11.19 15.94 -3.86
N TYR A 246 -10.83 14.97 -3.02
CA TYR A 246 -9.96 15.15 -1.87
C TYR A 246 -8.53 14.66 -2.14
N ASN A 247 -8.39 13.76 -3.13
CA ASN A 247 -7.12 13.20 -3.59
C ASN A 247 -6.90 13.50 -5.09
N PRO A 248 -5.71 13.97 -5.50
CA PRO A 248 -5.33 14.13 -6.90
C PRO A 248 -5.41 12.84 -7.73
N GLU A 249 -5.18 11.66 -7.14
CA GLU A 249 -5.28 10.38 -7.88
C GLU A 249 -6.72 10.05 -8.28
N ASP A 250 -7.69 10.22 -7.37
CA ASP A 250 -9.11 10.03 -7.68
C ASP A 250 -9.56 10.96 -8.80
N GLN A 251 -9.03 12.19 -8.79
CA GLN A 251 -9.27 13.15 -9.85
C GLN A 251 -8.65 12.69 -11.17
N ARG A 252 -7.43 12.15 -11.16
CA ARG A 252 -6.77 11.61 -12.36
C ARG A 252 -7.57 10.47 -12.98
N LEU A 253 -7.99 9.50 -12.15
CA LEU A 253 -8.83 8.37 -12.56
C LEU A 253 -10.17 8.84 -13.15
N PHE A 254 -10.78 9.88 -12.57
CA PHE A 254 -11.99 10.48 -13.13
C PHE A 254 -11.74 11.14 -14.49
N LEU A 255 -10.62 11.84 -14.68
CA LEU A 255 -10.29 12.42 -15.98
C LEU A 255 -9.98 11.36 -17.04
N ASP A 256 -9.39 10.23 -16.65
CA ASP A 256 -9.17 9.08 -17.53
C ASP A 256 -10.52 8.50 -18.00
N SER A 257 -11.48 8.32 -17.10
CA SER A 257 -12.82 7.83 -17.46
C SER A 257 -13.60 8.80 -18.36
N LEU A 258 -13.39 10.12 -18.21
CA LEU A 258 -14.00 11.10 -19.11
C LEU A 258 -13.43 11.06 -20.54
N GLN A 259 -12.16 10.66 -20.72
CA GLN A 259 -11.53 10.58 -22.03
C GLN A 259 -11.91 9.32 -22.80
N THR A 260 -12.18 8.20 -22.11
CA THR A 260 -12.62 6.97 -22.77
C THR A 260 -14.00 7.12 -23.42
N HIS A 261 -14.89 7.92 -22.82
CA HIS A 261 -16.24 8.18 -23.34
C HIS A 261 -16.26 9.11 -24.56
N THR A 262 -15.25 9.99 -24.72
CA THR A 262 -15.15 10.89 -25.89
C THR A 262 -14.58 10.19 -27.12
N LYS A 263 -13.98 9.00 -26.97
CA LYS A 263 -13.29 8.27 -28.06
C LYS A 263 -14.13 7.19 -28.75
N GLN A 264 -15.40 7.00 -28.42
CA GLN A 264 -16.25 6.10 -29.23
C GLN A 264 -16.64 6.81 -30.55
N PRO A 265 -16.17 6.34 -31.72
CA PRO A 265 -16.61 6.91 -32.98
C PRO A 265 -18.07 6.50 -33.22
N VAL A 266 -18.93 7.49 -33.48
CA VAL A 266 -20.25 7.25 -34.04
C VAL A 266 -20.04 6.60 -35.41
N ALA A 267 -20.41 5.33 -35.53
CA ALA A 267 -20.40 4.63 -36.81
C ALA A 267 -21.36 5.34 -37.78
N PRO A 268 -20.95 5.67 -39.01
CA PRO A 268 -21.86 6.20 -40.01
C PRO A 268 -22.90 5.13 -40.36
N LYS A 269 -24.17 5.53 -40.38
CA LYS A 269 -25.29 4.75 -40.90
C LYS A 269 -25.19 4.57 -42.40
#